data_AF-A0A7C8ZIE6-F1
#
_entry.id   AF-A0A7C8ZIE6-F1
#
_cell.length_a   1.000
_cell.length_b   1.000
_cell.length_c   1.000
_cell.angle_alpha   90.00
_cell.angle_beta   90.00
_cell.angle_gamma   90.00
#
_symmetry.space_group_name_H-M   'P 1'
#
loop_
_entity.id
_entity.type
_entity.pdbx_description
1 polymer ?
#
loop_
_entity_poly.entity_id
_entity_poly.type
_entity_poly.pdbx_seq_one_letter_code
_entity_poly.pdbx_strand_id
1 'polypeptide(L)'
;EALTMVCAQVMGNHVAITVGGSNGHFELNVFKPLIANALLHSLRLLGDASGSFEKKCVRGIEANKERISKLLNESLMLVTALNPKIGYDNAAAVAKKAHKEGLTLKEAALKLGVLTEEEFHQFVVPEKMIGPSDD
;
A
#
# COMPACT_ATOMS: atom_id res chain seq x y z
N GLU A 1 -4.46 7.40 -14.51
CA GLU A 1 -3.88 8.62 -15.12
C GLU A 1 -4.80 9.84 -15.02
N ALA A 2 -6.04 9.79 -15.53
CA ALA A 2 -6.95 10.95 -15.44
C ALA A 2 -7.17 11.45 -13.99
N LEU A 3 -7.40 10.53 -13.04
CA LEU A 3 -7.61 10.87 -11.63
C LEU A 3 -6.38 11.57 -11.02
N THR A 4 -5.16 11.13 -11.35
CA THR A 4 -3.94 11.73 -10.81
C THR A 4 -3.70 13.14 -11.36
N MET A 5 -4.05 13.41 -12.62
CA MET A 5 -4.02 14.77 -13.19
C MET A 5 -5.05 15.68 -12.52
N VAL A 6 -6.26 15.16 -12.25
CA VAL A 6 -7.29 15.89 -11.51
C VAL A 6 -6.82 16.25 -10.10
N CYS A 7 -6.21 15.32 -9.36
CA CYS A 7 -5.65 15.60 -8.04
C CYS A 7 -4.60 16.72 -8.08
N ALA A 8 -3.69 16.69 -9.06
CA ALA A 8 -2.69 17.75 -9.23
C ALA A 8 -3.35 19.12 -9.51
N GLN A 9 -4.38 19.16 -10.36
CA GLN A 9 -5.12 20.40 -10.63
C GLN A 9 -5.83 20.94 -9.38
N VAL A 10 -6.43 20.05 -8.57
CA VAL A 10 -7.09 20.43 -7.30
C VAL A 10 -6.07 20.99 -6.30
N MET A 11 -4.86 20.42 -6.23
CA MET A 11 -3.77 20.96 -5.40
C MET A 11 -3.38 22.37 -5.86
N GLY A 12 -3.27 22.61 -7.17
CA GLY A 12 -3.01 23.95 -7.71
C GLY A 12 -4.12 24.95 -7.38
N ASN A 13 -5.39 24.55 -7.53
CA ASN A 13 -6.53 25.36 -7.16
C ASN A 13 -6.54 25.69 -5.66
N HIS A 14 -6.13 24.75 -4.81
CA HIS A 14 -6.00 24.99 -3.38
C HIS A 14 -4.96 26.08 -3.06
N VAL A 15 -3.81 26.09 -3.74
CA VAL A 15 -2.82 27.17 -3.60
C VAL A 15 -3.42 28.52 -3.99
N ALA A 16 -4.15 28.60 -5.11
CA ALA A 16 -4.83 29.82 -5.53
C ALA A 16 -5.86 30.32 -4.50
N ILE A 17 -6.64 29.40 -3.90
CA ILE A 17 -7.58 29.71 -2.81
C ILE A 17 -6.84 30.24 -1.58
N THR A 18 -5.74 29.60 -1.17
CA THR A 18 -4.95 30.00 -0.01
C THR A 18 -4.37 31.41 -0.20
N VAL A 19 -3.81 31.71 -1.37
CA VAL A 19 -3.33 33.06 -1.70
C VAL A 19 -4.50 34.06 -1.73
N GLY A 20 -5.60 33.74 -2.40
CA GLY A 20 -6.78 34.62 -2.44
C GLY A 20 -7.35 34.90 -1.05
N GLY A 21 -7.37 33.88 -0.18
CA GLY A 21 -7.87 33.97 1.18
C GLY A 21 -7.02 34.86 2.09
N SER A 22 -5.69 34.89 1.89
CA SER A 22 -4.78 35.72 2.69
C SER A 22 -4.75 37.19 2.30
N ASN A 23 -5.26 37.55 1.11
CA ASN A 23 -5.22 38.92 0.57
C ASN A 23 -6.51 39.72 0.83
N GLY A 24 -7.03 39.67 2.06
CA GLY A 24 -8.11 40.56 2.50
C GLY A 24 -7.57 41.91 2.95
N HIS A 25 -8.21 43.02 2.54
CA HIS A 25 -7.86 44.36 2.98
C HIS A 25 -9.04 45.02 3.68
N PHE A 26 -8.86 45.32 4.97
CA PHE A 26 -9.85 45.97 5.83
C PHE A 26 -11.23 45.29 5.81
N GLU A 27 -12.27 45.97 5.34
CA GLU A 27 -13.65 45.52 5.40
C GLU A 27 -13.98 44.40 4.40
N LEU A 28 -13.13 44.18 3.37
CA LEU A 28 -13.48 43.27 2.28
C LEU A 28 -12.30 42.58 1.63
N ASN A 29 -12.43 41.26 1.47
CA ASN A 29 -11.59 40.49 0.55
C ASN A 29 -12.16 40.58 -0.88
N VAL A 30 -11.38 41.10 -1.83
CA VAL A 30 -11.79 41.29 -3.24
C VAL A 30 -11.41 40.12 -4.17
N PHE A 31 -10.76 39.08 -3.65
CA PHE A 31 -10.38 37.85 -4.38
C PHE A 31 -11.53 36.83 -4.46
N LYS A 32 -12.74 37.18 -3.99
CA LYS A 32 -13.91 36.28 -3.96
C LYS A 32 -14.17 35.55 -5.30
N PRO A 33 -14.10 36.21 -6.48
CA PRO A 33 -14.33 35.51 -7.75
C PRO A 33 -13.28 34.41 -8.04
N LEU A 34 -12.00 34.67 -7.74
CA LEU A 34 -10.92 33.68 -7.89
C LEU A 34 -11.16 32.47 -6.99
N ILE A 35 -11.45 32.73 -5.71
CA ILE A 35 -11.70 31.68 -4.70
C ILE A 35 -12.90 30.84 -5.11
N ALA A 36 -14.01 31.46 -5.50
CA ALA A 36 -15.22 30.76 -5.92
C ALA A 36 -14.98 29.91 -7.16
N ASN A 37 -14.30 30.44 -8.18
CA ASN A 37 -13.99 29.68 -9.39
C ASN A 37 -13.08 28.48 -9.10
N ALA A 38 -11.99 28.68 -8.35
CA ALA A 38 -11.07 27.61 -8.00
C ALA A 38 -11.76 26.49 -7.19
N LEU A 39 -12.64 26.86 -6.25
CA LEU A 39 -13.40 25.90 -5.45
C LEU A 39 -14.40 25.12 -6.31
N LEU A 40 -15.25 25.81 -7.06
CA LEU A 40 -16.30 25.18 -7.89
C LEU A 40 -15.68 24.30 -8.99
N HIS A 41 -14.56 24.73 -9.58
CA HIS A 41 -13.82 23.93 -10.54
C HIS A 41 -13.28 22.64 -9.91
N SER A 42 -12.65 22.74 -8.73
CA SER A 42 -12.17 21.56 -7.99
C SER A 42 -13.30 20.59 -7.65
N LEU A 43 -14.44 21.09 -7.19
CA LEU A 43 -15.61 20.27 -6.85
C LEU A 43 -16.14 19.50 -8.07
N ARG A 44 -16.27 20.18 -9.22
CA ARG A 44 -16.69 19.54 -10.47
C ARG A 44 -15.71 18.45 -10.90
N LEU A 45 -14.41 18.76 -10.95
CA LEU A 45 -13.39 17.80 -11.35
C LEU A 45 -13.36 16.57 -10.43
N LEU A 46 -13.41 16.76 -9.11
CA LEU A 46 -13.43 15.64 -8.17
C LEU A 46 -14.69 14.78 -8.31
N GLY A 47 -15.86 15.41 -8.47
CA GLY A 47 -17.12 14.69 -8.66
C GLY A 47 -17.11 13.83 -9.92
N ASP A 48 -16.76 14.44 -11.05
CA ASP A 48 -16.73 13.77 -12.35
C ASP A 48 -15.64 12.68 -12.39
N ALA A 49 -14.44 12.97 -11.88
CA ALA A 49 -13.33 12.02 -11.87
C ALA A 49 -13.58 10.84 -10.95
N SER A 50 -14.15 11.06 -9.76
CA SER A 50 -14.49 9.98 -8.82
C SER A 50 -15.55 9.06 -9.42
N GLY A 51 -16.62 9.63 -9.99
CA GLY A 51 -17.67 8.84 -10.65
C GLY A 51 -17.17 8.09 -11.88
N SER A 52 -16.26 8.67 -12.65
CA SER A 52 -15.64 8.01 -13.80
C SER A 52 -14.68 6.89 -13.36
N PHE A 53 -13.84 7.14 -12.35
CA PHE A 53 -12.86 6.17 -11.86
C PHE A 53 -13.54 4.95 -11.23
N GLU A 54 -14.63 5.13 -10.47
CA GLU A 54 -15.42 4.02 -9.95
C GLU A 54 -15.93 3.12 -11.08
N LYS A 55 -16.60 3.71 -12.08
CA LYS A 55 -17.26 2.98 -13.17
C LYS A 55 -16.28 2.34 -14.16
N LYS A 56 -15.18 3.02 -14.46
CA LYS A 56 -14.27 2.66 -15.56
C LYS A 56 -12.99 1.97 -15.11
N CYS A 57 -12.70 1.98 -13.81
CA CYS A 57 -11.53 1.30 -13.26
C CYS A 57 -11.93 0.41 -12.09
N VAL A 58 -12.40 0.98 -10.97
CA VAL A 58 -12.57 0.24 -9.70
C VAL A 58 -13.52 -0.95 -9.83
N ARG A 59 -14.69 -0.77 -10.46
CA ARG A 59 -15.71 -1.82 -10.57
C ARG A 59 -15.21 -3.08 -11.31
N GLY A 60 -14.22 -2.94 -12.18
CA GLY A 60 -13.67 -4.04 -12.98
C GLY A 60 -12.32 -4.55 -12.49
N ILE A 61 -11.84 -4.14 -11.31
CA ILE A 61 -10.56 -4.63 -10.79
C ILE A 61 -10.69 -6.12 -10.43
N GLU A 62 -9.90 -6.95 -11.10
CA GLU A 62 -9.75 -8.37 -10.77
C GLU A 62 -8.33 -8.67 -10.30
N ALA A 63 -8.23 -9.50 -9.26
CA ALA A 63 -6.94 -9.92 -8.73
C ALA A 63 -6.35 -11.05 -9.59
N ASN A 64 -5.09 -10.90 -10.01
CA ASN A 64 -4.32 -12.01 -10.58
C ASN A 64 -3.89 -12.95 -9.43
N LYS A 65 -4.77 -13.88 -9.06
CA LYS A 65 -4.59 -14.80 -7.93
C LYS A 65 -3.37 -15.69 -8.08
N GLU A 66 -3.06 -16.14 -9.30
CA GLU A 66 -1.90 -16.98 -9.57
C GLU A 66 -0.60 -16.24 -9.27
N ARG A 67 -0.47 -15.01 -9.80
CA ARG A 67 0.70 -14.16 -9.53
C ARG A 67 0.82 -13.80 -8.05
N ILE A 68 -0.30 -13.48 -7.38
CA ILE A 68 -0.30 -13.16 -5.96
C ILE A 68 0.16 -14.38 -5.14
N SER A 69 -0.36 -15.57 -5.43
CA SER A 69 0.04 -16.81 -4.75
C SER A 69 1.52 -17.13 -4.97
N LYS A 70 2.02 -16.96 -6.20
CA LYS A 70 3.44 -17.12 -6.50
C LYS A 70 4.31 -16.17 -5.66
N LEU A 71 4.00 -14.88 -5.67
CA LEU A 71 4.76 -13.88 -4.90
C LEU A 71 4.70 -14.14 -3.39
N LEU A 72 3.57 -14.63 -2.88
CA LEU A 72 3.42 -14.99 -1.47
C LEU A 72 4.39 -16.12 -1.10
N ASN A 73 4.44 -17.19 -1.90
CA ASN A 73 5.29 -18.36 -1.63
C ASN A 73 6.78 -18.09 -1.84
N GLU A 74 7.13 -17.12 -2.70
CA GLU A 74 8.51 -16.69 -2.94
C GLU A 74 8.98 -15.61 -1.93
N SER A 75 8.08 -15.04 -1.13
CA SER A 75 8.40 -13.95 -0.22
C SER A 75 9.27 -14.41 0.95
N LEU A 76 10.42 -13.76 1.11
CA LEU A 76 11.32 -13.97 2.25
C LEU A 76 10.81 -13.30 3.55
N MET A 77 9.76 -12.49 3.47
CA MET A 77 9.22 -11.76 4.63
C MET A 77 8.40 -12.64 5.57
N LEU A 78 7.95 -13.83 5.11
CA LEU A 78 7.24 -14.80 5.95
C LEU A 78 8.13 -15.38 7.07
N VAL A 79 9.45 -15.14 7.00
CA VAL A 79 10.43 -15.59 7.99
C VAL A 79 10.15 -15.04 9.40
N THR A 80 9.44 -13.91 9.52
CA THR A 80 9.08 -13.31 10.81
C THR A 80 8.18 -14.23 11.65
N ALA A 81 7.36 -15.08 11.01
CA ALA A 81 6.58 -16.11 11.70
C ALA A 81 7.45 -17.13 12.45
N LEU A 82 8.71 -17.29 12.04
CA LEU A 82 9.62 -18.25 12.64
C LEU A 82 10.30 -17.69 13.90
N ASN A 83 10.31 -16.37 14.12
CA ASN A 83 10.98 -15.71 15.24
C ASN A 83 10.63 -16.32 16.62
N PRO A 84 9.35 -16.60 16.96
CA PRO A 84 9.00 -17.17 18.26
C PRO A 84 9.50 -18.60 18.49
N LYS A 85 9.91 -19.31 17.44
CA LYS A 85 10.31 -20.72 17.52
C LYS A 85 11.80 -20.94 17.37
N ILE A 86 12.42 -20.32 16.37
CA ILE A 86 13.85 -20.47 16.12
C ILE A 86 14.67 -19.29 16.64
N GLY A 87 14.03 -18.22 17.11
CA GLY A 87 14.71 -16.99 17.52
C GLY A 87 15.08 -16.11 16.32
N TYR A 88 15.29 -14.82 16.60
CA TYR A 88 15.54 -13.80 15.58
C TYR A 88 16.80 -14.09 14.74
N ASP A 89 17.91 -14.50 15.36
CA ASP A 89 19.18 -14.72 14.66
C ASP A 89 19.10 -15.88 13.65
N ASN A 90 18.43 -16.98 14.03
CA ASN A 90 18.23 -18.12 13.13
C ASN A 90 17.26 -17.77 12.00
N ALA A 91 16.18 -17.05 12.29
CA ALA A 91 15.27 -16.55 11.26
C ALA A 91 15.98 -15.63 10.26
N ALA A 92 16.82 -14.70 10.75
CA ALA A 92 17.65 -13.85 9.90
C ALA A 92 18.65 -14.66 9.06
N ALA A 93 19.24 -15.72 9.61
CA ALA A 93 20.13 -16.61 8.87
C ALA A 93 19.39 -17.37 7.75
N VAL A 94 18.17 -17.86 8.00
CA VAL A 94 17.31 -18.50 7.00
C VAL A 94 17.01 -17.55 5.84
N ALA A 95 16.58 -16.32 6.13
CA ALA A 95 16.27 -15.33 5.09
C ALA A 95 17.51 -14.96 4.26
N LYS A 96 18.66 -14.73 4.91
CA LYS A 96 19.92 -14.42 4.21
C LYS A 96 20.36 -15.56 3.30
N LYS A 97 20.23 -16.81 3.76
CA LYS A 97 20.58 -17.99 2.96
C LYS A 97 19.64 -18.15 1.77
N ALA A 98 18.33 -18.03 1.99
CA ALA A 98 17.33 -18.08 0.93
C ALA A 98 17.61 -17.03 -0.16
N HIS A 99 17.91 -15.79 0.24
CA HIS A 99 18.25 -14.73 -0.69
C HIS A 99 19.55 -15.01 -1.47
N LYS A 100 20.61 -15.44 -0.78
CA LYS A 100 21.92 -15.69 -1.38
C LYS A 100 21.91 -16.87 -2.36
N GLU A 101 21.17 -17.93 -2.04
CA GLU A 101 21.13 -19.17 -2.82
C GLU A 101 19.93 -19.24 -3.78
N GLY A 102 19.04 -18.24 -3.80
CA GLY A 102 17.85 -18.24 -4.65
C GLY A 102 16.85 -19.34 -4.27
N LEU A 103 16.76 -19.66 -2.98
CA LEU A 103 15.88 -20.71 -2.45
C LEU A 103 14.61 -20.13 -1.83
N THR A 104 13.60 -20.98 -1.68
CA THR A 104 12.47 -20.68 -0.81
C THR A 104 12.88 -20.68 0.67
N LEU A 105 12.09 -20.01 1.52
CA LEU A 105 12.32 -20.03 2.97
C LEU A 105 12.29 -21.46 3.54
N LYS A 106 11.38 -22.30 3.03
CA LYS A 106 11.26 -23.71 3.41
C LYS A 106 12.56 -24.47 3.13
N GLU A 107 13.07 -24.38 1.91
CA GLU A 107 14.32 -25.03 1.52
C GLU A 107 15.51 -24.53 2.33
N ALA A 108 15.59 -23.22 2.58
CA ALA A 108 16.66 -22.64 3.39
C ALA A 108 16.59 -23.08 4.87
N ALA A 109 15.39 -23.15 5.46
CA ALA A 109 15.17 -23.62 6.82
C ALA A 109 15.55 -25.11 6.98
N LEU A 110 15.12 -25.95 6.04
CA LEU A 110 15.49 -27.37 5.99
C LEU A 110 17.01 -27.55 5.81
N LYS A 111 17.64 -26.81 4.90
CA LYS A 111 19.10 -26.87 4.68
C LYS A 111 19.91 -26.38 5.88
N LEU A 112 19.35 -25.54 6.74
CA LEU A 112 20.00 -25.10 7.98
C LEU A 112 19.70 -26.03 9.16
N GLY A 113 18.80 -27.00 8.99
CA GLY A 113 18.40 -27.94 10.03
C GLY A 113 17.70 -27.26 11.21
N VAL A 114 17.13 -26.07 11.01
CA VAL A 114 16.48 -25.30 12.09
C VAL A 114 15.02 -25.69 12.29
N LEU A 115 14.38 -26.29 11.28
CA LEU A 115 12.97 -26.69 11.28
C LEU A 115 12.78 -27.91 10.37
N THR A 116 11.77 -28.73 10.67
CA THR A 116 11.25 -29.74 9.73
C THR A 116 10.26 -29.14 8.73
N GLU A 117 9.87 -29.92 7.72
CA GLU A 117 8.87 -29.49 6.75
C GLU A 117 7.50 -29.31 7.42
N GLU A 118 7.13 -30.22 8.32
CA GLU A 118 5.88 -30.18 9.07
C GLU A 118 5.82 -28.94 9.97
N GLU A 119 6.90 -28.63 10.68
CA GLU A 119 7.00 -27.44 11.52
C GLU A 119 6.90 -26.15 10.69
N PHE A 120 7.55 -26.12 9.52
CA PHE A 120 7.46 -24.96 8.64
C PHE A 120 6.02 -24.67 8.22
N HIS A 121 5.26 -25.69 7.79
CA HIS A 121 3.85 -25.51 7.40
C HIS A 121 2.95 -25.18 8.59
N GLN A 122 3.30 -25.61 9.79
CA GLN A 122 2.56 -25.28 11.00
C GLN A 122 2.73 -23.81 11.41
N PHE A 123 3.94 -23.25 11.26
CA PHE A 123 4.26 -21.90 11.70
C PHE A 123 4.07 -20.85 10.61
N VAL A 124 4.37 -21.18 9.35
CA VAL A 124 4.24 -20.26 8.23
C VAL A 124 2.87 -20.43 7.59
N VAL A 125 1.86 -19.82 8.22
CA VAL A 125 0.47 -19.81 7.75
C VAL A 125 0.07 -18.37 7.42
N PRO A 126 0.24 -17.90 6.18
CA PRO A 126 0.00 -16.50 5.81
C PRO A 126 -1.38 -15.98 6.16
N GLU A 127 -2.41 -16.83 6.10
CA GLU A 127 -3.79 -16.49 6.46
C GLU A 127 -3.95 -16.07 7.93
N LYS A 128 -3.04 -16.50 8.81
CA LYS A 128 -3.00 -16.13 10.23
C LYS A 128 -2.06 -14.95 10.52
N MET A 129 -1.41 -14.39 9.50
CA MET A 129 -0.42 -13.32 9.62
C MET A 129 -0.95 -11.94 9.19
N ILE A 130 -2.27 -11.79 9.09
CA ILE A 130 -2.95 -10.60 8.55
C ILE A 130 -3.47 -9.65 9.64
N GLY A 131 -3.20 -9.93 10.91
CA GLY A 131 -3.65 -9.15 12.07
C GLY A 131 -2.92 -9.60 13.34
N PRO A 132 -3.12 -8.89 14.48
CA PRO A 132 -2.61 -9.36 15.76
C PRO A 132 -3.22 -10.73 16.09
N SER A 133 -2.40 -11.62 16.66
CA SER A 133 -2.89 -12.87 17.23
C SER A 133 -3.67 -12.55 18.50
N ASP A 134 -4.91 -13.00 18.61
CA ASP A 134 -5.64 -13.00 19.88
C ASP A 134 -4.91 -13.96 20.84
N ASP A 135 -4.41 -13.45 21.97
CA ASP A 135 -3.85 -14.24 23.08
C ASP A 135 -4.93 -15.10 23.76
#